data_AF-A0A2D5HPN6-F1
#
_entry.id   AF-A0A2D5HPN6-F1
#
_cell.length_a   1.000
_cell.length_b   1.000
_cell.length_c   1.000
_cell.angle_alpha   90.00
_cell.angle_beta   90.00
_cell.angle_gamma   90.00
#
_symmetry.space_group_name_H-M   'P 1'
#
loop_
_entity.id
_entity.type
_entity.pdbx_description
1 polymer ?
#
loop_
_entity_poly.entity_id
_entity_poly.type
_entity_poly.pdbx_seq_one_letter_code
_entity_poly.pdbx_strand_id
1 'polypeptide(L)' 'MRAFKLVLLGYMGSGKTTIGKYLKQDLNYKLYDLDNYIEEKWDLNAKK' A
#
# COMPACT_ATOMS: atom_id res chain seq x y z
N MET A 1 -11.98 -1.48 20.79
CA MET A 1 -11.66 -2.33 19.62
C MET A 1 -10.27 -1.96 19.11
N ARG A 2 -9.40 -2.95 18.87
CA ARG A 2 -8.03 -2.72 18.37
C ARG A 2 -8.06 -2.80 16.84
N ALA A 3 -7.59 -1.76 16.16
CA ALA A 3 -7.43 -1.81 14.71
C ALA A 3 -6.33 -2.81 14.34
N PHE A 4 -6.65 -3.80 13.51
CA PHE A 4 -5.68 -4.74 12.95
C PHE A 4 -5.07 -4.13 11.68
N LYS A 5 -3.74 -4.06 11.62
CA LYS A 5 -2.98 -3.52 10.48
C LYS A 5 -2.09 -4.62 9.92
N LEU A 6 -2.20 -4.87 8.62
CA LEU A 6 -1.37 -5.81 7.89
C LEU A 6 -0.33 -5.04 7.08
N VAL A 7 0.94 -5.42 7.19
CA VAL A 7 2.05 -4.79 6.46
C VAL A 7 2.68 -5.83 5.54
N LEU A 8 2.72 -5.54 4.24
CA LEU A 8 3.31 -6.41 3.22
C LEU A 8 4.75 -5.97 2.94
N LEU A 9 5.73 -6.80 3.29
CA LEU A 9 7.16 -6.54 3.06
C LEU A 9 7.72 -7.41 1.94
N GLY A 10 8.82 -6.97 1.32
CA GLY A 10 9.54 -7.69 0.27
C GLY A 10 9.98 -6.82 -0.91
N TYR A 11 10.86 -7.33 -1.77
CA TYR A 11 11.43 -6.62 -2.92
C TYR A 11 10.40 -6.24 -4.00
N MET A 12 10.64 -5.14 -4.73
CA MET A 12 9.85 -4.81 -5.94
C MET A 12 9.72 -6.04 -6.88
N GLY A 13 8.56 -6.21 -7.50
CA GLY A 13 8.27 -7.40 -8.32
C GLY A 13 7.86 -8.66 -7.54
N SER A 14 7.97 -8.70 -6.21
CA SER A 14 7.57 -9.87 -5.40
C SER A 14 6.05 -10.10 -5.25
N GLY A 15 5.22 -9.37 -6.00
CA GLY A 15 3.76 -9.55 -6.00
C GLY A 15 2.98 -8.95 -4.82
N LYS A 16 3.61 -8.13 -3.96
CA LYS A 16 2.93 -7.50 -2.79
C LYS A 16 1.68 -6.70 -3.16
N THR A 17 1.75 -5.90 -4.22
CA THR A 17 0.61 -5.11 -4.71
C THR A 17 -0.53 -6.01 -5.18
N THR A 18 -0.22 -7.15 -5.79
CA THR A 18 -1.21 -8.14 -6.24
C THR A 18 -1.91 -8.78 -5.05
N ILE A 19 -1.16 -9.26 -4.06
CA ILE A 19 -1.73 -9.87 -2.85
C ILE A 19 -2.54 -8.83 -2.04
N GLY A 20 -2.05 -7.59 -1.94
CA GLY A 20 -2.77 -6.51 -1.26
C GLY A 20 -4.14 -6.20 -1.87
N LYS A 21 -4.30 -6.34 -3.20
CA LYS A 21 -5.60 -6.18 -3.87
C LYS A 21 -6.59 -7.28 -3.50
N TYR A 22 -6.15 -8.54 -3.48
CA TYR A 22 -6.99 -9.67 -3.05
C TYR A 22 -7.39 -9.54 -1.58
N LEU A 23 -6.44 -9.25 -0.69
CA LEU A 23 -6.72 -9.05 0.73
C LEU A 23 -7.70 -7.88 0.99
N LYS A 24 -7.61 -6.80 0.22
CA LYS A 24 -8.58 -5.70 0.27
C LYS A 24 -9.99 -6.19 -0.04
N GLN A 25 -10.16 -7.02 -1.08
CA GLN A 25 -11.45 -7.56 -1.49
C GLN A 25 -12.00 -8.54 -0.45
N ASP A 26 -11.16 -9.48 0.00
CA ASP A 26 -11.58 -10.57 0.89
C ASP A 26 -11.85 -10.10 2.33
N LEU A 27 -11.03 -9.16 2.83
CA LEU A 27 -11.13 -8.67 4.21
C LEU A 27 -11.88 -7.34 4.33
N ASN A 28 -12.28 -6.73 3.21
CA ASN A 28 -12.84 -5.38 3.14
C ASN A 28 -11.92 -4.31 3.79
N TYR A 29 -10.62 -4.43 3.55
CA TYR A 29 -9.60 -3.54 4.12
C TYR A 29 -9.25 -2.40 3.16
N LYS A 30 -8.87 -1.25 3.72
CA LYS A 30 -8.22 -0.20 2.93
C LYS A 30 -6.79 -0.62 2.63
N LEU A 31 -6.44 -0.63 1.34
CA LEU A 31 -5.06 -0.79 0.89
C LEU A 31 -4.40 0.58 0.81
N TYR A 32 -3.25 0.72 1.45
CA TYR A 32 -2.42 1.92 1.40
C TYR A 32 -1.10 1.56 0.70
N ASP A 33 -0.75 2.34 -0.32
CA ASP A 33 0.56 2.27 -0.96
C ASP A 33 1.46 3.32 -0.28
N LEU A 34 2.56 2.85 0.31
CA LEU A 34 3.45 3.72 1.07
C LEU A 34 4.26 4.63 0.14
N ASP A 35 4.62 4.15 -1.05
CA ASP A 35 5.41 4.91 -2.00
C ASP A 35 4.59 6.12 -2.48
N ASN A 36 3.33 5.88 -2.90
CA ASN A 36 2.40 6.95 -3.28
C ASN A 36 2.15 7.95 -2.14
N TYR A 37 1.96 7.45 -0.91
CA TYR A 37 1.73 8.33 0.25
C TYR A 37 2.92 9.25 0.51
N ILE A 38 4.15 8.74 0.37
CA ILE A 38 5.36 9.54 0.53
C ILE A 38 5.46 10.55 -0.62
N GLU A 39 5.25 10.13 -1.87
CA GLU A 39 5.28 11.03 -3.03
C GLU A 39 4.30 12.19 -2.92
N GLU A 40 3.07 11.93 -2.52
CA GLU A 40 2.04 12.96 -2.28
C GLU A 40 2.42 13.87 -1.11
N LYS A 41 2.89 13.28 0.01
CA LYS A 41 3.22 14.04 1.22
C LYS A 41 4.39 15.01 1.02
N TRP A 42 5.34 14.64 0.19
CA TRP A 42 6.57 15.41 -0.04
C TRP A 42 6.57 16.16 -1.37
N ASP A 43 5.42 16.20 -2.08
CA ASP A 43 5.26 16.82 -3.40
C ASP A 43 6.35 16.43 -4.41
N LEU A 44 6.74 15.15 -4.38
CA LEU A 44 7.80 14.63 -5.25
C LEU A 44 7.35 14.54 -6.72
N ASN A 45 6.07 14.75 -6.99
CA ASN A 45 5.48 14.81 -8.32
C ASN A 45 5.65 16.18 -9.03
N ALA A 46 6.21 17.20 -8.37
CA ALA A 46 6.46 18.53 -8.94
C ALA A 46 7.48 18.59 -10.10
N LYS A 47 7.87 17.45 -10.68
CA LYS A 47 8.84 17.36 -11.79
C LYS A 47 8.40 16.37 -12.87
N LYS A 48 7.16 16.48 -13.34
CA LYS A 48 6.72 15.79 -14.56
C LYS A 48 6.22 16.77 -15.60
#